data_AF-A0A124ICT0-F1
#
_entry.id   AF-A0A124ICT0-F1
#
_cell.length_a   1.000
_cell.length_b   1.000
_cell.length_c   1.000
_cell.angle_alpha   90.00
_cell.angle_beta   90.00
_cell.angle_gamma   90.00
#
_symmetry.space_group_name_H-M   'P 1'
#
loop_
_entity.id
_entity.type
_entity.pdbx_description
1 polymer ?
#
loop_
_entity_poly.entity_id
_entity_poly.type
_entity_poly.pdbx_seq_one_letter_code
_entity_poly.pdbx_strand_id
1 'polypeptide(L)'
;MAITGLGHTGFWVDDLEKMRDFYERVLGLTVTDEDEEKGIVFFSSCPEEEHHEFVLQRGRTAPAGAKLTHQVSWRVDSLESIIDFHHRFRAEGIEVQQEVTHGNAIGIYFFDPEGNRNEVYLRLERDVRQPFRKTLDLDLSPEEIFAEVERLLTEGGPAYQPVQ
;
A
#
# COMPACT_ATOMS: atom_id res chain seq x y z
N MET A 1 -8.01 -12.63 28.33
CA MET A 1 -8.64 -11.90 27.21
C MET A 1 -7.52 -11.39 26.33
N ALA A 2 -7.67 -11.47 25.00
CA ALA A 2 -6.67 -11.04 24.03
C ALA A 2 -7.32 -10.14 22.98
N ILE A 3 -6.52 -9.33 22.30
CA ILE A 3 -6.95 -8.54 21.13
C ILE A 3 -7.47 -9.49 20.04
N THR A 4 -8.47 -9.06 19.27
CA THR A 4 -9.10 -9.88 18.21
C THR A 4 -8.63 -9.51 16.81
N GLY A 5 -8.03 -8.33 16.62
CA GLY A 5 -7.54 -7.86 15.34
C GLY A 5 -6.90 -6.47 15.44
N LEU A 6 -6.33 -6.02 14.32
CA LEU A 6 -6.00 -4.61 14.11
C LEU A 6 -7.31 -3.88 13.77
N GLY A 7 -7.58 -2.75 14.42
CA GLY A 7 -8.78 -1.93 14.17
C GLY A 7 -8.55 -0.88 13.09
N HIS A 8 -7.80 0.17 13.43
CA HIS A 8 -7.46 1.23 12.49
C HIS A 8 -6.06 1.78 12.72
N THR A 9 -5.55 2.50 11.73
CA THR A 9 -4.36 3.35 11.83
C THR A 9 -4.64 4.71 11.21
N GLY A 10 -3.69 5.64 11.24
CA GLY A 10 -3.90 6.94 10.65
C GLY A 10 -2.65 7.79 10.56
N PHE A 11 -2.75 8.86 9.78
CA PHE A 11 -1.69 9.83 9.58
C PHE A 11 -2.12 11.22 10.02
N TRP A 12 -1.19 11.89 10.70
CA TRP A 12 -1.18 13.35 10.71
C TRP A 12 -0.77 13.84 9.34
N VAL A 13 -1.49 14.80 8.79
CA VAL A 13 -1.26 15.37 7.45
C VAL A 13 -1.11 16.89 7.49
N ASP A 14 -0.44 17.43 6.47
CA ASP A 14 -0.32 18.87 6.22
C ASP A 14 -1.50 19.35 5.37
N ASP A 15 -1.79 18.68 4.26
CA ASP A 15 -2.86 18.98 3.30
C ASP A 15 -3.91 17.86 3.28
N LEU A 16 -4.93 18.02 4.11
CA LEU A 16 -6.02 17.04 4.26
C LEU A 16 -6.80 16.82 2.97
N GLU A 17 -7.00 17.85 2.15
CA GLU A 17 -7.82 17.73 0.92
C GLU A 17 -7.07 16.93 -0.14
N LYS A 18 -5.79 17.24 -0.34
CA LYS A 18 -4.93 16.48 -1.25
C LYS A 18 -4.80 15.02 -0.82
N MET A 19 -4.64 14.78 0.47
CA MET A 19 -4.54 13.43 1.01
C MET A 19 -5.88 12.69 0.91
N ARG A 20 -7.00 13.34 1.20
CA ARG A 20 -8.33 12.76 1.01
C ARG A 20 -8.54 12.32 -0.44
N ASP A 21 -8.29 13.19 -1.43
CA ASP A 21 -8.44 12.86 -2.85
C ASP A 21 -7.59 11.63 -3.21
N PHE A 22 -6.35 11.57 -2.73
CA PHE A 22 -5.49 10.42 -2.99
C PHE A 22 -6.07 9.11 -2.44
N TYR A 23 -6.48 9.08 -1.17
CA TYR A 23 -6.98 7.86 -0.55
C TYR A 23 -8.36 7.43 -1.08
N GLU A 24 -9.21 8.39 -1.44
CA GLU A 24 -10.54 8.14 -2.01
C GLU A 24 -10.46 7.75 -3.49
N ARG A 25 -9.88 8.61 -4.33
CA ARG A 25 -9.91 8.46 -5.80
C ARG A 25 -8.82 7.54 -6.32
N VAL A 26 -7.60 7.63 -5.79
CA VAL A 26 -6.46 6.85 -6.30
C VAL A 26 -6.44 5.46 -5.68
N LEU A 27 -6.57 5.35 -4.35
CA LEU A 27 -6.62 4.04 -3.67
C LEU A 27 -8.00 3.39 -3.64
N GLY A 28 -9.08 4.16 -3.86
CA GLY A 28 -10.43 3.60 -3.93
C GLY A 28 -11.06 3.32 -2.57
N LEU A 29 -10.59 3.94 -1.49
CA LEU A 29 -11.22 3.81 -0.18
C LEU A 29 -12.53 4.61 -0.13
N THR A 30 -13.47 4.16 0.69
CA THR A 30 -14.73 4.87 0.93
C THR A 30 -14.59 5.79 2.13
N VAL A 31 -14.92 7.07 1.98
CA VAL A 31 -15.08 7.99 3.12
C VAL A 31 -16.34 7.58 3.89
N THR A 32 -16.17 7.26 5.17
CA THR A 32 -17.28 6.80 6.02
C THR A 32 -17.79 7.88 6.97
N ASP A 33 -16.93 8.82 7.37
CA ASP A 33 -17.29 9.98 8.19
C ASP A 33 -16.22 11.08 8.07
N GLU A 34 -16.59 12.33 8.36
CA GLU A 34 -15.67 13.47 8.36
C GLU A 34 -16.14 14.62 9.25
N ASP A 35 -15.19 15.39 9.78
CA ASP A 35 -15.46 16.62 10.52
C ASP A 35 -14.49 17.72 10.04
N GLU A 36 -15.05 18.69 9.32
CA GLU A 36 -14.30 19.78 8.69
C GLU A 36 -13.68 20.72 9.74
N GLU A 37 -14.40 21.04 10.82
CA GLU A 37 -13.92 21.92 11.89
C GLU A 37 -12.73 21.30 12.62
N LYS A 38 -12.76 19.98 12.83
CA LYS A 38 -11.64 19.22 13.42
C LYS A 38 -10.55 18.85 12.42
N GLY A 39 -10.82 18.98 11.12
CA GLY A 39 -9.90 18.59 10.05
C GLY A 39 -9.54 17.10 10.08
N ILE A 40 -10.56 16.24 10.14
CA ILE A 40 -10.41 14.78 10.22
C ILE A 40 -11.32 14.07 9.22
N VAL A 41 -10.82 12.99 8.59
CA VAL A 41 -11.56 12.15 7.62
C VAL A 41 -11.31 10.68 7.93
N PHE A 42 -12.36 9.87 7.89
CA PHE A 42 -12.33 8.44 8.16
C PHE A 42 -12.63 7.63 6.90
N PHE A 43 -11.87 6.55 6.69
CA PHE A 43 -11.95 5.70 5.50
C PHE A 43 -12.10 4.22 5.87
N SER A 44 -12.79 3.48 5.01
CA SER A 44 -12.86 2.02 5.05
C SER A 44 -12.77 1.43 3.65
N SER A 45 -12.12 0.27 3.53
CA SER A 45 -12.14 -0.56 2.31
C SER A 45 -13.37 -1.47 2.26
N CYS A 46 -13.96 -1.77 3.42
CA CYS A 46 -15.18 -2.56 3.56
C CYS A 46 -16.10 -1.96 4.65
N PRO A 47 -16.84 -0.86 4.34
CA PRO A 47 -17.65 -0.14 5.32
C PRO A 47 -18.75 -0.97 6.00
N GLU A 48 -19.17 -2.08 5.38
CA GLU A 48 -20.14 -3.00 5.96
C GLU A 48 -19.56 -3.87 7.09
N GLU A 49 -18.23 -4.06 7.11
CA GLU A 49 -17.53 -4.88 8.12
C GLU A 49 -16.89 -4.04 9.22
N GLU A 50 -16.24 -2.93 8.85
CA GLU A 50 -15.58 -2.01 9.78
C GLU A 50 -15.87 -0.57 9.37
N HIS A 51 -16.33 0.25 10.33
CA HIS A 51 -16.71 1.62 10.06
C HIS A 51 -15.52 2.44 9.55
N HIS A 52 -14.33 2.22 10.10
CA HIS A 52 -13.12 2.87 9.62
C HIS A 52 -11.87 2.05 9.95
N GLU A 53 -11.01 1.91 8.96
CA GLU A 53 -9.70 1.23 9.06
C GLU A 53 -8.55 2.26 8.98
N PHE A 54 -8.82 3.44 8.42
CA PHE A 54 -7.83 4.48 8.20
C PHE A 54 -8.36 5.88 8.48
N VAL A 55 -7.51 6.72 9.08
CA VAL A 55 -7.86 8.08 9.50
C VAL A 55 -6.81 9.07 9.04
N LEU A 56 -7.26 10.19 8.48
CA LEU A 56 -6.42 11.35 8.21
C LEU A 56 -6.80 12.49 9.14
N GLN A 57 -5.83 13.13 9.77
CA GLN A 57 -6.08 14.29 10.62
C GLN A 57 -5.04 15.40 10.39
N ARG A 58 -5.47 16.65 10.25
CA ARG A 58 -4.56 17.80 10.18
C ARG A 58 -3.76 17.94 11.48
N GLY A 59 -2.49 18.29 11.36
CA GLY A 59 -1.64 18.58 12.53
C GLY A 59 -0.28 17.89 12.51
N ARG A 60 0.23 17.56 11.32
CA ARG A 60 1.59 17.07 11.19
C ARG A 60 2.57 18.12 11.72
N THR A 61 3.48 17.66 12.59
CA THR A 61 4.53 18.51 13.18
C THR A 61 5.93 17.98 12.91
N ALA A 62 6.03 16.77 12.35
CA ALA A 62 7.29 16.17 12.00
C ALA A 62 7.88 16.86 10.75
N PRO A 63 9.20 17.08 10.70
CA PRO A 63 9.83 17.62 9.50
C PRO A 63 9.76 16.62 8.34
N ALA A 64 9.83 17.13 7.11
CA ALA A 64 9.94 16.30 5.91
C ALA A 64 11.11 15.31 6.03
N GLY A 65 10.88 14.06 5.66
CA GLY A 65 11.86 12.97 5.76
C GLY A 65 12.00 12.33 7.16
N ALA A 66 11.23 12.77 8.15
CA ALA A 66 11.16 12.07 9.44
C ALA A 66 10.61 10.65 9.27
N LYS A 67 11.24 9.69 9.95
CA LYS A 67 10.72 8.31 10.01
C LYS A 67 9.53 8.25 10.96
N LEU A 68 8.32 8.34 10.40
CA LEU A 68 7.06 8.17 11.12
C LEU A 68 6.62 6.70 11.05
N THR A 69 5.49 6.43 10.40
CA THR A 69 5.03 5.07 10.12
C THR A 69 5.93 4.40 9.09
N HIS A 70 6.37 3.17 9.36
CA HIS A 70 7.23 2.43 8.44
C HIS A 70 6.53 2.13 7.11
N GLN A 71 5.29 1.64 7.16
CA GLN A 71 4.40 1.49 6.01
C GLN A 71 2.94 1.25 6.46
N VAL A 72 1.99 1.51 5.56
CA VAL A 72 0.61 0.98 5.61
C VAL A 72 0.41 0.13 4.35
N SER A 73 -0.13 -1.08 4.50
CA SER A 73 -0.28 -2.04 3.39
C SER A 73 -1.76 -2.36 3.14
N TRP A 74 -2.18 -2.24 1.89
CA TRP A 74 -3.53 -2.36 1.39
C TRP A 74 -3.67 -3.65 0.59
N ARG A 75 -4.55 -4.54 1.03
CA ARG A 75 -4.72 -5.84 0.38
C ARG A 75 -5.64 -5.72 -0.83
N VAL A 76 -5.24 -6.31 -1.94
CA VAL A 76 -6.09 -6.56 -3.11
C VAL A 76 -6.37 -8.06 -3.26
N ASP A 77 -7.33 -8.38 -4.11
CA ASP A 77 -7.88 -9.73 -4.26
C ASP A 77 -7.29 -10.54 -5.43
N SER A 78 -6.56 -9.90 -6.33
CA SER A 78 -6.10 -10.50 -7.59
C SER A 78 -4.80 -9.87 -8.11
N LEU A 79 -4.15 -10.56 -9.04
CA LEU A 79 -2.93 -10.04 -9.68
C LEU A 79 -3.30 -8.95 -10.69
N GLU A 80 -4.47 -9.08 -11.31
CA GLU A 80 -5.09 -8.08 -12.17
C GLU A 80 -5.25 -6.76 -11.44
N SER A 81 -5.74 -6.77 -10.19
CA SER A 81 -5.81 -5.57 -9.34
C SER A 81 -4.43 -4.93 -9.12
N ILE A 82 -3.36 -5.72 -8.95
CA ILE A 82 -1.99 -5.19 -8.83
C ILE A 82 -1.54 -4.52 -10.13
N ILE A 83 -1.79 -5.15 -11.28
CA ILE A 83 -1.45 -4.60 -12.61
C ILE A 83 -2.25 -3.32 -12.88
N ASP A 84 -3.53 -3.28 -12.50
CA ASP A 84 -4.36 -2.08 -12.60
C ASP A 84 -3.80 -0.92 -11.75
N PHE A 85 -3.34 -1.21 -10.53
CA PHE A 85 -2.66 -0.22 -9.69
C PHE A 85 -1.33 0.26 -10.28
N HIS A 86 -0.54 -0.64 -10.87
CA HIS A 86 0.69 -0.29 -11.59
C HIS A 86 0.41 0.75 -12.69
N HIS A 87 -0.57 0.48 -13.55
CA HIS A 87 -0.95 1.41 -14.61
C HIS A 87 -1.58 2.70 -14.06
N ARG A 88 -2.42 2.62 -13.03
CA ARG A 88 -3.02 3.79 -12.38
C ARG A 88 -1.96 4.71 -11.78
N PHE A 89 -0.98 4.17 -11.05
CA PHE A 89 0.10 4.95 -10.45
C PHE A 89 0.94 5.66 -11.51
N ARG A 90 1.24 4.99 -12.64
CA ARG A 90 1.93 5.63 -13.77
C ARG A 90 1.10 6.77 -14.38
N ALA A 91 -0.21 6.59 -14.53
CA ALA A 91 -1.10 7.60 -15.10
C ALA A 91 -1.29 8.82 -14.18
N GLU A 92 -1.35 8.60 -12.87
CA GLU A 92 -1.47 9.65 -11.84
C GLU A 92 -0.10 10.31 -11.51
N GLY A 93 1.00 9.76 -12.00
CA GLY A 93 2.35 10.25 -11.70
C GLY A 93 2.79 9.98 -10.26
N ILE A 94 2.28 8.91 -9.64
CA ILE A 94 2.65 8.50 -8.29
C ILE A 94 4.07 7.94 -8.28
N GLU A 95 4.84 8.34 -7.27
CA GLU A 95 6.19 7.82 -7.06
C GLU A 95 6.12 6.37 -6.57
N VAL A 96 6.37 5.45 -7.49
CA VAL A 96 6.57 4.04 -7.19
C VAL A 96 8.00 3.85 -6.69
N GLN A 97 8.13 3.38 -5.45
CA GLN A 97 9.41 2.98 -4.90
C GLN A 97 9.85 1.65 -5.50
N GLN A 98 8.97 0.65 -5.51
CA GLN A 98 9.34 -0.68 -6.02
C GLN A 98 8.17 -1.63 -6.25
N GLU A 99 8.25 -2.39 -7.34
CA GLU A 99 7.44 -3.58 -7.61
C GLU A 99 8.17 -4.82 -7.09
N VAL A 100 7.48 -5.68 -6.36
CA VAL A 100 8.18 -6.68 -5.55
C VAL A 100 7.36 -7.93 -5.27
N THR A 101 8.07 -9.03 -5.09
CA THR A 101 7.53 -10.25 -4.47
C THR A 101 8.21 -10.53 -3.14
N HIS A 102 7.39 -10.90 -2.16
CA HIS A 102 7.78 -11.50 -0.89
C HIS A 102 7.67 -13.03 -0.92
N GLY A 103 7.40 -13.61 -2.09
CA GLY A 103 7.19 -15.03 -2.32
C GLY A 103 5.83 -15.55 -1.83
N ASN A 104 5.34 -14.98 -0.74
CA ASN A 104 3.98 -15.15 -0.24
C ASN A 104 3.07 -13.94 -0.53
N ALA A 105 3.60 -12.92 -1.22
CA ALA A 105 2.85 -11.77 -1.68
C ALA A 105 3.50 -11.15 -2.91
N ILE A 106 2.70 -10.50 -3.74
CA ILE A 106 3.12 -9.63 -4.84
C ILE A 106 2.60 -8.23 -4.51
N GLY A 107 3.41 -7.19 -4.64
CA GLY A 107 2.97 -5.85 -4.29
C GLY A 107 3.80 -4.73 -4.91
N ILE A 108 3.30 -3.51 -4.70
CA ILE A 108 3.92 -2.27 -5.16
C ILE A 108 4.07 -1.37 -3.95
N TYR A 109 5.31 -0.99 -3.63
CA TYR A 109 5.60 0.06 -2.68
C TYR A 109 5.58 1.41 -3.39
N PHE A 110 4.88 2.37 -2.81
CA PHE A 110 4.74 3.72 -3.34
C PHE A 110 4.65 4.74 -2.19
N PHE A 111 4.73 6.01 -2.55
CA PHE A 111 4.53 7.11 -1.61
C PHE A 111 3.22 7.83 -1.90
N ASP A 112 2.52 8.20 -0.84
CA ASP A 112 1.41 9.16 -0.96
C ASP A 112 1.96 10.58 -1.20
N PRO A 113 1.08 11.58 -1.44
CA PRO A 113 1.51 12.93 -1.76
C PRO A 113 2.30 13.68 -0.69
N GLU A 114 2.40 13.13 0.53
CA GLU A 114 3.19 13.65 1.64
C GLU A 114 4.35 12.72 2.05
N GLY A 115 4.67 11.74 1.21
CA GLY A 115 5.82 10.86 1.40
C GLY A 115 5.61 9.73 2.42
N ASN A 116 4.38 9.44 2.87
CA ASN A 116 4.18 8.25 3.69
C ASN A 116 4.25 7.01 2.80
N ARG A 117 4.98 6.01 3.29
CA ARG A 117 5.19 4.77 2.55
C ARG A 117 3.93 3.91 2.64
N ASN A 118 3.44 3.52 1.48
CA ASN A 118 2.28 2.64 1.33
C ASN A 118 2.67 1.43 0.48
N GLU A 119 1.87 0.36 0.56
CA GLU A 119 1.99 -0.81 -0.29
C GLU A 119 0.59 -1.28 -0.71
N VAL A 120 0.38 -1.59 -1.98
CA VAL A 120 -0.75 -2.43 -2.41
C VAL A 120 -0.21 -3.83 -2.61
N TYR A 121 -0.87 -4.86 -2.08
CA TYR A 121 -0.36 -6.22 -2.18
C TYR A 121 -1.46 -7.27 -2.35
N LEU A 122 -1.16 -8.25 -3.18
CA LEU A 122 -1.86 -9.52 -3.27
C LEU A 122 -1.20 -10.51 -2.33
N ARG A 123 -1.96 -11.06 -1.39
CA ARG A 123 -1.51 -12.20 -0.59
C ARG A 123 -1.62 -13.49 -1.40
N LEU A 124 -0.55 -14.26 -1.44
CA LEU A 124 -0.55 -15.63 -1.96
C LEU A 124 -0.68 -16.61 -0.79
N GLU A 125 -1.40 -17.71 -1.00
CA GLU A 125 -1.57 -18.76 0.01
C GLU A 125 -0.33 -19.66 0.10
N ARG A 126 0.79 -19.07 0.55
CA ARG A 126 2.07 -19.77 0.67
C ARG A 126 2.82 -19.34 1.93
N ASP A 127 3.54 -20.29 2.53
CA ASP A 127 4.46 -19.99 3.62
C ASP A 127 5.88 -19.79 3.07
N VAL A 128 6.42 -18.58 3.26
CA VAL A 128 7.76 -18.18 2.82
C VAL A 128 8.45 -17.45 3.95
N ARG A 129 9.64 -17.91 4.33
CA ARG A 129 10.44 -17.30 5.40
C ARG A 129 10.82 -15.87 5.03
N GLN A 130 10.46 -14.93 5.89
CA GLN A 130 10.78 -13.51 5.72
C GLN A 130 12.08 -13.11 6.47
N PRO A 131 12.83 -12.10 5.98
CA PRO A 131 12.56 -11.30 4.78
C PRO A 131 12.98 -12.02 3.49
N PHE A 132 12.01 -12.34 2.65
CA PHE A 132 12.23 -12.64 1.23
C PHE A 132 11.74 -11.43 0.46
N ARG A 133 12.55 -10.92 -0.46
CA ARG A 133 12.21 -9.75 -1.24
C ARG A 133 12.97 -9.77 -2.55
N LYS A 134 12.25 -9.67 -3.67
CA LYS A 134 12.81 -9.62 -5.02
C LYS A 134 12.00 -8.69 -5.90
N THR A 135 12.67 -7.92 -6.75
CA THR A 135 12.02 -7.05 -7.72
C THR A 135 11.23 -7.87 -8.73
N LEU A 136 10.06 -7.38 -9.13
CA LEU A 136 9.29 -7.88 -10.26
C LEU A 136 9.22 -6.81 -11.35
N ASP A 137 8.87 -7.24 -12.55
CA ASP A 137 8.47 -6.38 -13.67
C ASP A 137 6.97 -6.60 -13.92
N LEU A 138 6.15 -5.60 -13.57
CA LEU A 138 4.69 -5.67 -13.75
C LEU A 138 4.21 -5.24 -15.15
N ASP A 139 5.13 -4.94 -16.09
CA ASP A 139 4.77 -4.78 -17.50
C ASP A 139 4.65 -6.14 -18.24
N LEU A 140 4.98 -7.26 -17.57
CA LEU A 140 4.84 -8.63 -18.08
C LEU A 140 3.39 -9.16 -18.01
N SER A 141 3.11 -10.27 -18.69
CA SER A 141 1.81 -10.94 -18.57
C SER A 141 1.61 -11.54 -17.17
N PRO A 142 0.36 -11.72 -16.69
CA PRO A 142 0.08 -12.38 -15.41
C PRO A 142 0.78 -13.74 -15.26
N GLU A 143 0.80 -14.54 -16.32
CA GLU A 143 1.46 -15.85 -16.33
C GLU A 143 2.98 -15.73 -16.18
N GLU A 144 3.60 -14.75 -16.85
CA GLU A 144 5.03 -14.47 -16.76
C GLU A 144 5.41 -13.96 -15.36
N ILE A 145 4.59 -13.11 -14.75
CA ILE A 145 4.80 -12.63 -13.38
C ILE A 145 4.79 -13.80 -12.39
N PHE A 146 3.79 -14.68 -12.46
CA PHE A 146 3.75 -15.85 -11.58
C PHE A 146 4.92 -16.80 -11.83
N ALA A 147 5.29 -17.03 -13.09
CA ALA A 147 6.46 -17.84 -13.42
C ALA A 147 7.75 -17.25 -12.83
N GLU A 148 7.91 -15.93 -12.86
CA GLU A 148 9.05 -15.23 -12.29
C GLU A 148 9.08 -15.34 -10.75
N VAL A 149 7.92 -15.24 -10.08
CA VAL A 149 7.83 -15.48 -8.63
C VAL A 149 8.31 -16.89 -8.26
N GLU A 150 7.88 -17.92 -9.00
CA GLU A 150 8.32 -19.30 -8.76
C GLU A 150 9.81 -19.49 -9.05
N ARG A 151 10.32 -18.88 -10.12
CA ARG A 151 11.74 -18.90 -10.47
C ARG A 151 12.58 -18.26 -9.36
N LEU A 152 12.19 -17.08 -8.89
CA LEU A 152 12.87 -16.34 -7.83
C LEU A 152 12.88 -17.07 -6.48
N LEU A 153 11.84 -17.86 -6.20
CA LEU A 153 11.79 -18.69 -4.99
C LEU A 153 12.68 -19.92 -5.08
N THR A 154 12.77 -20.53 -6.26
CA THR A 154 13.52 -21.78 -6.45
C THR A 154 15.00 -21.53 -6.68
N GLU A 155 15.32 -20.57 -7.54
CA GLU A 155 16.68 -20.29 -8.02
C GLU A 155 17.31 -19.09 -7.31
N GLY A 156 16.50 -18.33 -6.57
CA GLY A 156 16.89 -17.03 -6.07
C GLY A 156 16.95 -15.98 -7.18
N GLY A 157 17.66 -14.91 -6.87
CA GLY A 157 17.86 -13.79 -7.78
C GLY A 157 18.76 -12.75 -7.12
N PRO A 158 19.02 -11.63 -7.77
CA PRO A 158 19.78 -10.53 -7.20
C PRO A 158 19.26 -10.15 -5.80
N ALA A 159 20.16 -9.69 -4.93
CA ALA A 159 19.75 -9.14 -3.65
C ALA A 159 18.82 -7.95 -3.89
N TYR A 160 17.77 -7.85 -3.07
CA TYR A 160 16.90 -6.69 -3.09
C TYR A 160 17.72 -5.42 -2.83
N GLN A 161 17.60 -4.43 -3.72
CA GLN A 161 18.15 -3.10 -3.53
C GLN A 161 16.99 -2.11 -3.45
N PRO A 162 16.80 -1.44 -2.30
CA PRO A 162 15.80 -0.40 -2.21
C PRO A 162 16.19 0.79 -3.08
N VAL A 163 15.25 1.24 -3.90
CA VAL A 163 15.32 2.57 -4.50
C VAL A 163 15.15 3.58 -3.36
N GLN A 164 16.13 4.48 -3.21
CA GLN A 164 16.13 5.53 -2.18
C GLN A 164 15.24 6.68 -2.57
#